data_AF-A0A6A5C9R3-F1
#
_entry.id   AF-A0A6A5C9R3-F1
#
_cell.length_a   1.000
_cell.length_b   1.000
_cell.length_c   1.000
_cell.angle_alpha   90.00
_cell.angle_beta   90.00
_cell.angle_gamma   90.00
#
_symmetry.space_group_name_H-M   'P 1'
#
loop_
_entity.id
_entity.type
_entity.pdbx_description
1 polymer ?
#
loop_
_entity_poly.entity_id
_entity_poly.type
_entity_poly.pdbx_seq_one_letter_code
_entity_poly.pdbx_strand_id
1 'polypeptide(L)'
;MNWKNTLIDFVAYIFCANGWSSSSRSESKRRASRWKAFFTNPEARKNHITSEWRKWLVFILWACINIGLFIEAAVRWHDLIYAKLSKITALKTEDILRLTWYVTFARGFGQLLNFNSALLIVPTMRTLSNTLRTLKLSHIFPLEKNLIFHRYIAYWVVFCTVGHGFFHYLNYANYYFAYSNEQTTVTSSILACWVQKYGITGNLLVFVMYLMYATSHSNYRKTRNYTVFWYTHHLFIIFFVLLLVHGKVFWIWFLGPCVLYLFERILRNVRGSEETVVKRVHCLPSRVLEIVLEKPRFDYKAGQYAYINCPLISKHEWHAMTISSAPEDEFLHFHIKCAGDWTNALMDLFNPTHSPTVVINKPKTPDDKDYLIKVDGPFGTAADDVFDYETVMLIAAGIGATPYASLLKHFNNKLEEEKKGGKPIKIRRCFFYFINRDHGSWEWFSSLLNDIEEKNPHFFQINTYMTGKLKAEEVKKIIYGSSEYQQSGKKQTGDMLLRAMYEYMPTSSDELELHVNDIIELKEQDDSGWWEGKNLNTGKTGLFPSNYVIHIDALTKLRENQNRHYGRPDWKREFTYVKQWIDRNTSQHKKVRSKVGVFVCGPPALSKDVYSFALAESSESVQFVYHKENF
;
A
#
# COMPACT_ATOMS: atom_id res chain seq x y z
N MET A 1 -11.05 -29.32 32.50
CA MET A 1 -10.85 -28.79 31.12
C MET A 1 -11.71 -27.54 30.99
N ASN A 2 -11.09 -26.36 30.84
CA ASN A 2 -11.75 -25.07 31.08
C ASN A 2 -12.54 -24.61 29.84
N TRP A 3 -13.86 -24.85 29.82
CA TRP A 3 -14.75 -24.60 28.67
C TRP A 3 -14.66 -23.18 28.09
N LYS A 4 -14.36 -22.17 28.91
CA LYS A 4 -14.13 -20.80 28.45
C LYS A 4 -12.94 -20.70 27.49
N ASN A 5 -11.84 -21.41 27.76
CA ASN A 5 -10.67 -21.41 26.88
C ASN A 5 -10.94 -22.16 25.58
N THR A 6 -11.69 -23.26 25.64
CA THR A 6 -12.09 -24.02 24.45
C THR A 6 -13.01 -23.22 23.52
N LEU A 7 -13.96 -22.47 24.09
CA LEU A 7 -14.84 -21.58 23.32
C LEU A 7 -14.09 -20.40 22.71
N ILE A 8 -13.14 -19.80 23.43
CA ILE A 8 -12.28 -18.72 22.92
C ILE A 8 -11.40 -19.24 21.77
N ASP A 9 -10.82 -20.44 21.91
CA ASP A 9 -10.01 -21.06 20.86
C ASP A 9 -10.86 -21.43 19.63
N PHE A 10 -12.11 -21.89 19.83
CA PHE A 10 -13.05 -22.20 18.76
C PHE A 10 -13.54 -20.95 18.00
N VAL A 11 -13.91 -19.89 18.72
CA VAL A 11 -14.31 -18.60 18.12
C VAL A 11 -13.12 -17.96 17.40
N ALA A 12 -11.93 -17.97 18.00
CA ALA A 12 -10.71 -17.50 17.34
C ALA A 12 -10.41 -18.29 16.04
N TYR A 13 -10.69 -19.60 16.03
CA TYR A 13 -10.53 -20.45 14.86
C TYR A 13 -11.54 -20.12 13.74
N ILE A 14 -12.81 -19.89 14.07
CA ILE A 14 -13.85 -19.49 13.09
C ILE A 14 -13.52 -18.13 12.45
N PHE A 15 -13.10 -17.14 13.24
CA PHE A 15 -12.64 -15.85 12.70
C PHE A 15 -11.34 -15.96 11.88
N CYS A 16 -10.56 -17.02 12.08
CA CYS A 16 -9.36 -17.32 11.29
C CYS A 16 -9.66 -18.06 9.97
N ALA A 17 -10.80 -18.78 9.87
CA ALA A 17 -11.16 -19.59 8.71
C ALA A 17 -11.70 -18.78 7.51
N ASN A 18 -12.09 -17.51 7.70
CA ASN A 18 -12.51 -16.60 6.62
C ASN A 18 -11.33 -15.96 5.87
N GLY A 19 -10.47 -16.82 5.34
CA GLY A 19 -9.41 -16.44 4.43
C GLY A 19 -8.73 -17.69 3.91
N TRP A 20 -9.32 -18.33 2.91
CA TRP A 20 -8.62 -19.25 2.02
C TRP A 20 -7.57 -18.45 1.24
N SER A 21 -6.49 -18.10 1.93
CA SER A 21 -5.18 -17.84 1.35
C SER A 21 -4.30 -18.98 1.83
N SER A 22 -3.42 -19.49 0.97
CA SER A 22 -2.38 -20.48 1.27
C SER A 22 -1.33 -19.93 2.26
N SER A 23 -1.78 -19.52 3.44
CA SER A 23 -0.94 -19.04 4.53
C SER A 23 -0.39 -20.26 5.26
N SER A 24 0.94 -20.31 5.41
CA SER A 24 1.63 -21.41 6.12
C SER A 24 0.96 -21.74 7.46
N ARG A 25 1.07 -22.98 7.93
CA ARG A 25 0.59 -23.45 9.25
C ARG A 25 1.08 -22.58 10.43
N SER A 26 2.11 -21.75 10.23
CA SER A 26 2.60 -20.76 11.21
C SER A 26 1.72 -19.51 11.30
N GLU A 27 1.08 -19.10 10.21
CA GLU A 27 0.32 -17.86 10.10
C GLU A 27 -1.07 -17.98 10.72
N SER A 28 -1.70 -19.16 10.59
CA SER A 28 -2.94 -19.49 11.31
C SER A 28 -2.72 -19.54 12.83
N LYS A 29 -1.66 -20.22 13.31
CA LYS A 29 -1.26 -20.23 14.73
C LYS A 29 -0.98 -18.81 15.26
N ARG A 30 -0.34 -17.96 14.46
CA ARG A 30 -0.01 -16.57 14.80
C ARG A 30 -1.19 -15.58 14.67
N ARG A 31 -2.27 -15.94 13.97
CA ARG A 31 -3.55 -15.21 13.99
C ARG A 31 -4.37 -15.61 15.21
N ALA A 32 -4.39 -16.91 15.52
CA ALA A 32 -5.00 -17.43 16.74
C ALA A 32 -4.38 -16.79 17.99
N SER A 33 -3.05 -16.62 18.06
CA SER A 33 -2.41 -15.92 19.19
C SER A 33 -2.81 -14.45 19.33
N ARG A 34 -3.04 -13.74 18.21
CA ARG A 34 -3.48 -12.34 18.23
C ARG A 34 -4.93 -12.20 18.72
N TRP A 35 -5.81 -13.07 18.25
CA TRP A 35 -7.19 -13.13 18.73
C TRP A 35 -7.26 -13.61 20.18
N LYS A 36 -6.42 -14.55 20.57
CA LYS A 36 -6.24 -14.95 21.97
C LYS A 36 -5.85 -13.75 22.81
N ALA A 37 -4.83 -12.97 22.43
CA ALA A 37 -4.45 -11.75 23.12
C ALA A 37 -5.57 -10.70 23.19
N PHE A 38 -6.39 -10.57 22.14
CA PHE A 38 -7.57 -9.69 22.16
C PHE A 38 -8.61 -10.14 23.19
N PHE A 39 -8.86 -11.45 23.30
CA PHE A 39 -9.81 -12.00 24.26
C PHE A 39 -9.23 -12.08 25.68
N THR A 40 -7.91 -12.21 25.87
CA THR A 40 -7.28 -12.39 27.19
C THR A 40 -6.69 -11.13 27.81
N ASN A 41 -6.21 -10.14 27.02
CA ASN A 41 -5.58 -8.92 27.52
C ASN A 41 -6.52 -7.70 27.33
N PRO A 42 -7.01 -7.08 28.43
CA PRO A 42 -7.89 -5.91 28.37
C PRO A 42 -7.28 -4.68 27.66
N GLU A 43 -5.98 -4.43 27.82
CA GLU A 43 -5.30 -3.32 27.16
C GLU A 43 -5.12 -3.57 25.67
N ALA A 44 -4.74 -4.79 25.29
CA ALA A 44 -4.66 -5.17 23.88
C ALA A 44 -6.03 -5.07 23.19
N ARG A 45 -7.10 -5.44 23.91
CA ARG A 45 -8.49 -5.27 23.45
C ARG A 45 -8.85 -3.80 23.29
N LYS A 46 -8.57 -2.98 24.31
CA LYS A 46 -8.81 -1.53 24.29
C LYS A 46 -8.05 -0.87 23.14
N ASN A 47 -6.79 -1.21 22.93
CA ASN A 47 -5.97 -0.71 21.83
C ASN A 47 -6.49 -1.16 20.46
N HIS A 48 -6.95 -2.40 20.32
CA HIS A 48 -7.53 -2.88 19.06
C HIS A 48 -8.87 -2.20 18.74
N ILE A 49 -9.75 -2.05 19.74
CA ILE A 49 -11.03 -1.37 19.55
C ILE A 49 -10.79 0.10 19.23
N THR A 50 -9.96 0.80 20.01
CA THR A 50 -9.67 2.23 19.78
C THR A 50 -9.00 2.51 18.43
N SER A 51 -8.18 1.61 17.91
CA SER A 51 -7.56 1.78 16.59
C SER A 51 -8.48 1.43 15.41
N GLU A 52 -9.34 0.43 15.55
CA GLU A 52 -10.11 -0.16 14.44
C GLU A 52 -11.64 0.01 14.56
N TRP A 53 -12.16 0.75 15.55
CA TRP A 53 -13.60 0.91 15.76
C TRP A 53 -14.35 1.40 14.50
N ARG A 54 -13.74 2.31 13.72
CA ARG A 54 -14.27 2.81 12.44
C ARG A 54 -14.60 1.69 11.47
N LYS A 55 -13.72 0.69 11.38
CA LYS A 55 -13.90 -0.49 10.53
C LYS A 55 -15.07 -1.34 11.03
N TRP A 56 -15.15 -1.56 12.34
CA TRP A 56 -16.23 -2.35 12.94
C TRP A 56 -17.58 -1.66 12.79
N LEU A 57 -17.64 -0.33 12.95
CA LEU A 57 -18.86 0.45 12.72
C LEU A 57 -19.42 0.20 11.32
N VAL A 58 -18.60 0.37 10.28
CA VAL A 58 -19.03 0.16 8.89
C VAL A 58 -19.44 -1.30 8.66
N PHE A 59 -18.69 -2.26 9.19
CA PHE A 59 -19.01 -3.67 9.04
C PHE A 59 -20.33 -4.05 9.72
N ILE A 60 -20.57 -3.56 10.95
CA ILE A 60 -21.81 -3.80 11.70
C ILE A 60 -22.98 -3.17 10.96
N LEU A 61 -22.86 -1.92 10.50
CA LEU A 61 -23.90 -1.25 9.72
C LEU A 61 -24.24 -2.05 8.45
N TRP A 62 -23.22 -2.46 7.69
CA TRP A 62 -23.39 -3.27 6.49
C TRP A 62 -24.03 -4.65 6.80
N ALA A 63 -23.64 -5.30 7.90
CA ALA A 63 -24.23 -6.56 8.33
C ALA A 63 -25.70 -6.41 8.73
N CYS A 64 -26.04 -5.36 9.49
CA CYS A 64 -27.42 -5.05 9.86
C CYS A 64 -28.31 -4.80 8.63
N ILE A 65 -27.81 -4.07 7.63
CA ILE A 65 -28.54 -3.84 6.37
C ILE A 65 -28.77 -5.18 5.64
N ASN A 66 -27.76 -6.03 5.54
CA ASN A 66 -27.91 -7.35 4.92
C ASN A 66 -28.93 -8.24 5.64
N ILE A 67 -28.86 -8.31 6.97
CA ILE A 67 -29.81 -9.10 7.76
C ILE A 67 -31.24 -8.56 7.57
N GLY A 68 -31.41 -7.24 7.66
CA GLY A 68 -32.72 -6.59 7.46
C GLY A 68 -33.30 -6.87 6.07
N LEU A 69 -32.50 -6.72 5.01
CA LEU A 69 -32.93 -7.00 3.63
C LEU A 69 -33.26 -8.47 3.41
N PHE A 70 -32.52 -9.40 4.02
CA PHE A 70 -32.79 -10.82 3.90
C PHE A 70 -34.11 -11.20 4.60
N ILE A 71 -34.30 -10.72 5.84
CA ILE A 71 -35.53 -10.98 6.62
C ILE A 71 -36.74 -10.39 5.90
N GLU A 72 -36.63 -9.14 5.46
CA GLU A 72 -37.72 -8.46 4.76
C GLU A 72 -38.11 -9.21 3.48
N ALA A 73 -37.13 -9.64 2.67
CA ALA A 73 -37.40 -10.43 1.48
C ALA A 73 -37.95 -11.81 1.83
N ALA A 74 -37.43 -12.47 2.87
CA ALA A 74 -37.89 -13.77 3.30
C ALA A 74 -39.36 -13.72 3.73
N VAL A 75 -39.75 -12.78 4.60
CA VAL A 75 -41.15 -12.62 5.05
C VAL A 75 -42.06 -12.32 3.86
N ARG A 76 -41.70 -11.33 3.04
CA ARG A 76 -42.51 -10.92 1.88
C ARG A 76 -42.73 -12.06 0.89
N TRP A 77 -41.69 -12.81 0.54
CA TRP A 77 -41.81 -13.89 -0.44
C TRP A 77 -42.38 -15.17 0.14
N HIS A 78 -42.18 -15.45 1.42
CA HIS A 78 -42.81 -16.59 2.09
C HIS A 78 -44.34 -16.48 2.00
N ASP A 79 -44.89 -15.36 2.44
CA ASP A 79 -46.34 -15.17 2.49
C ASP A 79 -46.95 -15.15 1.08
N LEU A 80 -46.29 -14.47 0.13
CA LEU A 80 -46.74 -14.39 -1.26
C LEU A 80 -46.70 -15.76 -1.97
N ILE A 81 -45.66 -16.56 -1.76
CA ILE A 81 -45.53 -17.87 -2.42
C ILE A 81 -46.44 -18.89 -1.78
N TYR A 82 -46.52 -18.93 -0.44
CA TYR A 82 -47.44 -19.82 0.27
C TYR A 82 -48.88 -19.58 -0.17
N ALA A 83 -49.33 -18.31 -0.21
CA ALA A 83 -50.68 -17.95 -0.65
C ALA A 83 -50.97 -18.25 -2.13
N LYS A 84 -49.94 -18.32 -2.98
CA LYS A 84 -50.09 -18.71 -4.40
C LYS A 84 -50.15 -20.23 -4.56
N LEU A 85 -49.26 -20.95 -3.89
CA LEU A 85 -49.17 -22.42 -4.00
C LEU A 85 -50.35 -23.12 -3.31
N SER A 86 -50.87 -22.56 -2.21
CA SER A 86 -52.04 -23.11 -1.50
C SER A 86 -53.33 -23.09 -2.33
N LYS A 87 -53.39 -22.29 -3.41
CA LYS A 87 -54.52 -22.25 -4.35
C LYS A 87 -54.45 -23.34 -5.42
N ILE A 88 -53.34 -24.08 -5.53
CA ILE A 88 -53.14 -25.13 -6.53
C ILE A 88 -53.56 -26.46 -5.94
N THR A 89 -54.73 -26.96 -6.32
CA THR A 89 -55.37 -28.18 -5.76
C THR A 89 -54.55 -29.47 -5.99
N ALA A 90 -53.63 -29.45 -6.96
CA ALA A 90 -52.83 -30.61 -7.35
C ALA A 90 -51.57 -30.85 -6.49
N LEU A 91 -51.19 -29.91 -5.61
CA LEU A 91 -49.96 -30.01 -4.81
C LEU A 91 -50.26 -30.52 -3.40
N LYS A 92 -49.42 -31.44 -2.88
CA LYS A 92 -49.48 -31.87 -1.48
C LYS A 92 -49.00 -30.77 -0.55
N THR A 93 -49.54 -30.71 0.67
CA THR A 93 -49.17 -29.72 1.69
C THR A 93 -47.67 -29.70 2.00
N GLU A 94 -47.01 -30.86 2.03
CA GLU A 94 -45.56 -30.93 2.24
C GLU A 94 -44.76 -30.28 1.11
N ASP A 95 -45.17 -30.49 -0.15
CA ASP A 95 -44.51 -29.91 -1.31
C ASP A 95 -44.71 -28.39 -1.36
N ILE A 96 -45.91 -27.91 -0.96
CA ILE A 96 -46.21 -26.49 -0.82
C ILE A 96 -45.25 -25.84 0.19
N LEU A 97 -45.06 -26.45 1.36
CA LEU A 97 -44.17 -25.93 2.39
C LEU A 97 -42.70 -25.93 1.93
N ARG A 98 -42.23 -27.02 1.31
CA ARG A 98 -40.84 -27.11 0.80
C ARG A 98 -40.56 -26.07 -0.29
N LEU A 99 -41.43 -25.98 -1.30
CA LEU A 99 -41.30 -25.01 -2.39
C LEU A 99 -41.35 -23.57 -1.87
N THR A 100 -42.23 -23.29 -0.90
CA THR A 100 -42.31 -21.98 -0.26
C THR A 100 -40.97 -21.60 0.36
N TRP A 101 -40.37 -22.47 1.17
CA TRP A 101 -39.09 -22.18 1.81
C TRP A 101 -37.92 -22.08 0.82
N TYR A 102 -37.87 -22.95 -0.20
CA TYR A 102 -36.82 -22.87 -1.22
C TYR A 102 -36.87 -21.55 -1.98
N VAL A 103 -38.05 -21.15 -2.46
CA VAL A 103 -38.21 -19.86 -3.14
C VAL A 103 -37.94 -18.70 -2.18
N THR A 104 -38.39 -18.79 -0.93
CA THR A 104 -38.16 -17.77 0.11
C THR A 104 -36.67 -17.51 0.30
N PHE A 105 -35.87 -18.56 0.54
CA PHE A 105 -34.43 -18.42 0.71
C PHE A 105 -33.75 -17.97 -0.58
N ALA A 106 -34.12 -18.52 -1.73
CA ALA A 106 -33.58 -18.07 -3.02
C ALA A 106 -33.83 -16.57 -3.25
N ARG A 107 -35.03 -16.06 -2.93
CA ARG A 107 -35.38 -14.64 -3.02
C ARG A 107 -34.66 -13.79 -1.98
N GLY A 108 -34.48 -14.29 -0.75
CA GLY A 108 -33.68 -13.66 0.29
C GLY A 108 -32.24 -13.43 -0.18
N PHE A 109 -31.58 -14.48 -0.67
CA PHE A 109 -30.23 -14.35 -1.25
C PHE A 109 -30.20 -13.46 -2.49
N GLY A 110 -31.22 -13.52 -3.35
CA GLY A 110 -31.36 -12.63 -4.51
C GLY A 110 -31.43 -11.15 -4.11
N GLN A 111 -32.13 -10.83 -3.02
CA GLN A 111 -32.19 -9.47 -2.47
C GLN A 111 -30.82 -9.00 -1.97
N LEU A 112 -30.08 -9.87 -1.29
CA LEU A 112 -28.69 -9.58 -0.88
C LEU A 112 -27.78 -9.37 -2.08
N LEU A 113 -27.92 -10.17 -3.13
CA LEU A 113 -27.16 -10.01 -4.38
C LEU A 113 -27.46 -8.67 -5.04
N ASN A 114 -28.73 -8.26 -5.13
CA ASN A 114 -29.08 -6.96 -5.71
C ASN A 114 -28.35 -5.80 -5.01
N PHE A 115 -28.42 -5.76 -3.67
CA PHE A 115 -27.77 -4.71 -2.89
C PHE A 115 -26.25 -4.77 -2.98
N ASN A 116 -25.64 -5.94 -2.74
CA ASN A 116 -24.19 -6.04 -2.66
C ASN A 116 -23.51 -5.95 -4.02
N SER A 117 -24.13 -6.46 -5.10
CA SER A 117 -23.59 -6.30 -6.45
C SER A 117 -23.58 -4.85 -6.89
N ALA A 118 -24.61 -4.06 -6.54
CA ALA A 118 -24.60 -2.62 -6.78
C ALA A 118 -23.54 -1.89 -5.90
N LEU A 119 -23.43 -2.30 -4.63
CA LEU A 119 -22.45 -1.73 -3.70
C LEU A 119 -21.00 -2.02 -4.11
N LEU A 120 -20.70 -3.09 -4.86
CA LEU A 120 -19.33 -3.45 -5.30
C LEU A 120 -18.60 -2.29 -5.99
N ILE A 121 -19.34 -1.42 -6.70
CA ILE A 121 -18.77 -0.34 -7.50
C ILE A 121 -18.31 0.82 -6.60
N VAL A 122 -19.07 1.13 -5.54
CA VAL A 122 -18.84 2.33 -4.72
C VAL A 122 -17.43 2.39 -4.11
N PRO A 123 -16.87 1.32 -3.49
CA PRO A 123 -15.53 1.37 -2.94
C PRO A 123 -14.42 1.46 -3.99
N THR A 124 -14.72 1.22 -5.27
CA THR A 124 -13.75 1.36 -6.37
C THR A 124 -13.64 2.79 -6.88
N MET A 125 -14.57 3.66 -6.48
CA MET A 125 -14.61 5.06 -6.87
C MET A 125 -13.58 5.89 -6.09
N ARG A 126 -12.34 5.98 -6.60
CA ARG A 126 -11.22 6.68 -5.95
C ARG A 126 -11.42 8.19 -5.88
N THR A 127 -12.01 8.82 -6.90
CA THR A 127 -12.26 10.28 -6.84
C THR A 127 -13.26 10.58 -5.73
N LEU A 128 -14.36 9.83 -5.67
CA LEU A 128 -15.32 9.91 -4.56
C LEU A 128 -14.64 9.65 -3.21
N SER A 129 -13.83 8.59 -3.12
CA SER A 129 -13.10 8.27 -1.89
C SER A 129 -12.17 9.41 -1.44
N ASN A 130 -11.51 10.10 -2.37
CA ASN A 130 -10.69 11.27 -2.07
C ASN A 130 -11.55 12.47 -1.65
N THR A 131 -12.64 12.78 -2.36
CA THR A 131 -13.55 13.87 -2.01
C THR A 131 -14.15 13.67 -0.61
N LEU A 132 -14.53 12.43 -0.26
CA LEU A 132 -15.02 12.14 1.09
C LEU A 132 -13.93 12.33 2.15
N ARG A 133 -12.65 12.11 1.82
CA ARG A 133 -11.53 12.44 2.72
C ARG A 133 -11.37 13.95 2.89
N THR A 134 -11.46 14.74 1.82
CA THR A 134 -11.35 16.21 1.91
C THR A 134 -12.50 16.81 2.73
N LEU A 135 -13.68 16.20 2.69
CA LEU A 135 -14.82 16.53 3.55
C LEU A 135 -14.67 16.06 5.01
N LYS A 136 -13.50 15.55 5.40
CA LYS A 136 -13.20 15.05 6.76
C LYS A 136 -14.10 13.88 7.20
N LEU A 137 -14.76 13.18 6.28
CA LEU A 137 -15.54 11.97 6.59
C LEU A 137 -14.65 10.75 6.87
N SER A 138 -13.33 10.87 6.68
CA SER A 138 -12.32 9.88 7.10
C SER A 138 -12.28 9.63 8.61
N HIS A 139 -12.80 10.56 9.42
CA HIS A 139 -12.94 10.36 10.86
C HIS A 139 -13.99 9.30 11.20
N ILE A 140 -15.00 9.11 10.36
CA ILE A 140 -16.10 8.16 10.58
C ILE A 140 -15.86 6.89 9.74
N PHE A 141 -15.56 7.08 8.45
CA PHE A 141 -15.38 5.99 7.49
C PHE A 141 -13.90 5.74 7.20
N PRO A 142 -13.40 4.49 7.31
CA PRO A 142 -12.02 4.14 6.97
C PRO A 142 -11.85 4.04 5.44
N LEU A 143 -11.85 5.20 4.77
CA LEU A 143 -11.78 5.34 3.31
C LEU A 143 -10.47 4.81 2.70
N GLU A 144 -9.44 4.63 3.50
CA GLU A 144 -8.18 3.96 3.15
C GLU A 144 -8.30 2.44 3.01
N LYS A 145 -9.35 1.86 3.59
CA LYS A 145 -9.66 0.43 3.53
C LYS A 145 -10.76 0.12 2.53
N ASN A 146 -11.14 1.06 1.66
CA ASN A 146 -12.19 0.90 0.64
C ASN A 146 -12.00 -0.35 -0.25
N LEU A 147 -10.78 -0.60 -0.76
CA LEU A 147 -10.48 -1.79 -1.56
C LEU A 147 -10.45 -3.09 -0.74
N ILE A 148 -10.24 -2.99 0.58
CA ILE A 148 -10.40 -4.14 1.49
C ILE A 148 -11.90 -4.45 1.63
N PHE A 149 -12.72 -3.42 1.79
CA PHE A 149 -14.17 -3.56 1.86
C PHE A 149 -14.77 -4.11 0.56
N HIS A 150 -14.31 -3.64 -0.61
CA HIS A 150 -14.67 -4.24 -1.92
C HIS A 150 -14.46 -5.75 -1.93
N ARG A 151 -13.32 -6.25 -1.43
CA ARG A 151 -13.06 -7.71 -1.35
C ARG A 151 -14.00 -8.42 -0.38
N TYR A 152 -14.36 -7.82 0.75
CA TYR A 152 -15.33 -8.42 1.67
C TYR A 152 -16.72 -8.51 1.06
N ILE A 153 -17.19 -7.46 0.39
CA ILE A 153 -18.44 -7.46 -0.38
C ILE A 153 -18.38 -8.54 -1.46
N ALA A 154 -17.26 -8.63 -2.18
CA ALA A 154 -17.05 -9.66 -3.19
C ALA A 154 -17.18 -11.08 -2.58
N TYR A 155 -16.51 -11.39 -1.47
CA TYR A 155 -16.67 -12.71 -0.83
C TYR A 155 -18.11 -12.99 -0.40
N TRP A 156 -18.82 -11.96 0.07
CA TRP A 156 -20.23 -12.08 0.43
C TRP A 156 -21.13 -12.33 -0.79
N VAL A 157 -20.88 -11.66 -1.92
CA VAL A 157 -21.58 -11.90 -3.19
C VAL A 157 -21.41 -13.35 -3.65
N VAL A 158 -20.22 -13.95 -3.50
CA VAL A 158 -20.03 -15.38 -3.83
C VAL A 158 -20.86 -16.27 -2.91
N PHE A 159 -20.80 -16.02 -1.60
CA PHE A 159 -21.60 -16.76 -0.62
C PHE A 159 -23.10 -16.68 -0.95
N CYS A 160 -23.61 -15.49 -1.22
CA CYS A 160 -25.01 -15.29 -1.60
C CYS A 160 -25.33 -15.93 -2.95
N THR A 161 -24.40 -15.95 -3.91
CA THR A 161 -24.60 -16.60 -5.23
C THR A 161 -24.73 -18.11 -5.08
N VAL A 162 -23.88 -18.73 -4.25
CA VAL A 162 -23.98 -20.16 -3.92
C VAL A 162 -25.31 -20.46 -3.25
N GLY A 163 -25.71 -19.68 -2.23
CA GLY A 163 -27.00 -19.84 -1.56
C GLY A 163 -28.19 -19.68 -2.51
N HIS A 164 -28.20 -18.59 -3.29
CA HIS A 164 -29.23 -18.31 -4.29
C HIS A 164 -29.37 -19.44 -5.32
N GLY A 165 -28.24 -19.87 -5.90
CA GLY A 165 -28.20 -20.98 -6.84
C GLY A 165 -28.71 -22.27 -6.19
N PHE A 166 -28.16 -22.64 -5.04
CA PHE A 166 -28.53 -23.87 -4.32
C PHE A 166 -30.04 -24.00 -4.11
N PHE A 167 -30.70 -22.97 -3.57
CA PHE A 167 -32.14 -23.01 -3.35
C PHE A 167 -32.96 -22.98 -4.65
N HIS A 168 -32.47 -22.33 -5.72
CA HIS A 168 -33.09 -22.47 -7.05
C HIS A 168 -32.97 -23.88 -7.62
N TYR A 169 -31.81 -24.53 -7.49
CA TYR A 169 -31.61 -25.92 -7.91
C TYR A 169 -32.50 -26.89 -7.12
N LEU A 170 -32.63 -26.71 -5.79
CA LEU A 170 -33.60 -27.47 -4.98
C LEU A 170 -35.03 -27.25 -5.45
N ASN A 171 -35.39 -26.01 -5.80
CA ASN A 171 -36.72 -25.70 -6.33
C ASN A 171 -36.98 -26.40 -7.68
N TYR A 172 -36.01 -26.41 -8.61
CA TYR A 172 -36.13 -27.14 -9.87
C TYR A 172 -36.24 -28.66 -9.66
N ALA A 173 -35.43 -29.23 -8.76
CA ALA A 173 -35.49 -30.65 -8.43
C ALA A 173 -36.83 -31.05 -7.82
N ASN A 174 -37.35 -30.26 -6.87
CA ASN A 174 -38.64 -30.55 -6.24
C ASN A 174 -39.80 -30.40 -7.24
N TYR A 175 -39.74 -29.40 -8.14
CA TYR A 175 -40.72 -29.26 -9.20
C TYR A 175 -40.74 -30.47 -10.14
N TYR A 176 -39.56 -31.00 -10.51
CA TYR A 176 -39.45 -32.23 -11.31
C TYR A 176 -40.10 -33.42 -10.61
N PHE A 177 -39.78 -33.68 -9.34
CA PHE A 177 -40.36 -34.82 -8.61
C PHE A 177 -41.86 -34.66 -8.31
N ALA A 178 -42.35 -33.44 -8.12
CA ALA A 178 -43.76 -33.19 -7.87
C ALA A 178 -44.65 -33.44 -9.12
N TYR A 179 -44.09 -33.29 -10.33
CA TYR A 179 -44.82 -33.37 -11.60
C TYR A 179 -44.34 -34.51 -12.54
N SER A 180 -43.41 -35.37 -12.13
CA SER A 180 -42.82 -36.41 -13.00
C SER A 180 -43.81 -37.48 -13.47
N ASN A 181 -45.02 -37.53 -12.91
CA ASN A 181 -46.07 -38.49 -13.28
C ASN A 181 -47.01 -37.99 -14.40
N GLU A 182 -46.94 -36.70 -14.78
CA GLU A 182 -47.65 -36.14 -15.93
C GLU A 182 -46.63 -35.80 -17.04
N GLN A 183 -46.95 -36.21 -18.27
CA GLN A 183 -46.18 -36.07 -19.52
C GLN A 183 -45.03 -35.03 -19.47
N THR A 184 -43.80 -35.52 -19.33
CA THR A 184 -42.59 -34.72 -19.11
C THR A 184 -42.23 -33.87 -20.33
N THR A 185 -42.65 -32.61 -20.34
CA THR A 185 -42.11 -31.59 -21.24
C THR A 185 -40.71 -31.19 -20.79
N VAL A 186 -39.83 -30.75 -21.72
CA VAL A 186 -38.46 -30.28 -21.40
C VAL A 186 -38.45 -29.23 -20.28
N THR A 187 -39.54 -28.46 -20.16
CA THR A 187 -39.81 -27.45 -19.14
C THR A 187 -39.98 -27.98 -17.71
N SER A 188 -40.29 -29.26 -17.49
CA SER A 188 -40.44 -29.85 -16.15
C SER A 188 -39.20 -30.58 -15.63
N SER A 189 -38.13 -30.68 -16.43
CA SER A 189 -36.90 -31.40 -16.08
C SER A 189 -35.83 -30.49 -15.42
N ILE A 190 -34.80 -31.09 -14.80
CA ILE A 190 -33.61 -30.36 -14.32
C ILE A 190 -32.96 -29.55 -15.46
N LEU A 191 -33.09 -29.97 -16.73
CA LEU A 191 -32.61 -29.21 -17.89
C LEU A 191 -33.28 -27.83 -18.00
N ALA A 192 -34.41 -27.59 -17.34
CA ALA A 192 -35.02 -26.26 -17.26
C ALA A 192 -34.05 -25.20 -16.72
N CYS A 193 -33.09 -25.56 -15.85
CA CYS A 193 -32.08 -24.63 -15.38
C CYS A 193 -31.05 -24.22 -16.46
N TRP A 194 -31.01 -24.92 -17.60
CA TRP A 194 -30.15 -24.62 -18.75
C TRP A 194 -30.91 -24.16 -20.00
N VAL A 195 -32.25 -24.22 -19.98
CA VAL A 195 -33.10 -23.84 -21.13
C VAL A 195 -33.94 -22.60 -20.83
N GLN A 196 -34.36 -22.39 -19.58
CA GLN A 196 -35.14 -21.21 -19.23
C GLN A 196 -34.25 -19.96 -19.15
N LYS A 197 -34.81 -18.81 -19.56
CA LYS A 197 -34.13 -17.50 -19.53
C LYS A 197 -33.36 -17.24 -18.24
N TYR A 198 -33.98 -17.44 -17.07
CA TYR A 198 -33.35 -17.17 -15.77
C TYR A 198 -32.29 -18.21 -15.39
N GLY A 199 -32.46 -19.46 -15.85
CA GLY A 199 -31.47 -20.52 -15.67
C GLY A 199 -30.19 -20.27 -16.49
N ILE A 200 -30.34 -19.98 -17.78
CA ILE A 200 -29.20 -19.65 -18.67
C ILE A 200 -28.43 -18.45 -18.15
N THR A 201 -29.13 -17.34 -17.89
CA THR A 201 -28.50 -16.10 -17.42
C THR A 201 -27.84 -16.28 -16.06
N GLY A 202 -28.45 -17.05 -15.14
CA GLY A 202 -27.86 -17.36 -13.83
C GLY A 202 -26.58 -18.18 -13.94
N ASN A 203 -26.58 -19.26 -14.73
CA ASN A 203 -25.39 -20.10 -14.93
C ASN A 203 -24.26 -19.35 -15.65
N LEU A 204 -24.57 -18.54 -16.65
CA LEU A 204 -23.59 -17.66 -17.32
C LEU A 204 -23.00 -16.64 -16.34
N LEU A 205 -23.81 -16.05 -15.46
CA LEU A 205 -23.33 -15.16 -14.40
C LEU A 205 -22.34 -15.86 -13.47
N VAL A 206 -22.66 -17.09 -13.02
CA VAL A 206 -21.75 -17.88 -12.17
C VAL A 206 -20.43 -18.18 -12.89
N PHE A 207 -20.47 -18.52 -14.18
CA PHE A 207 -19.27 -18.78 -14.98
C PHE A 207 -18.38 -17.54 -15.12
N VAL A 208 -18.97 -16.39 -15.47
CA VAL A 208 -18.24 -15.11 -15.57
C VAL A 208 -17.64 -14.73 -14.21
N MET A 209 -18.42 -14.87 -13.13
CA MET A 209 -17.95 -14.61 -11.78
C MET A 209 -16.79 -15.54 -11.39
N TYR A 210 -16.85 -16.83 -11.75
CA TYR A 210 -15.77 -17.77 -11.49
C TYR A 210 -14.43 -17.32 -12.13
N LEU A 211 -14.45 -16.93 -13.41
CA LEU A 211 -13.26 -16.44 -14.11
C LEU A 211 -12.67 -15.18 -13.45
N MET A 212 -13.53 -14.24 -13.07
CA MET A 212 -13.12 -13.03 -12.35
C MET A 212 -12.48 -13.35 -11.01
N TYR A 213 -13.04 -14.27 -10.21
CA TYR A 213 -12.54 -14.58 -8.86
C TYR A 213 -11.25 -15.40 -8.90
N ALA A 214 -11.16 -16.39 -9.80
CA ALA A 214 -9.97 -17.24 -9.92
C ALA A 214 -8.70 -16.39 -10.16
N THR A 215 -8.82 -15.39 -11.02
CA THR A 215 -7.72 -14.50 -11.42
C THR A 215 -7.52 -13.33 -10.44
N SER A 216 -8.53 -12.97 -9.64
CA SER A 216 -8.43 -11.95 -8.60
C SER A 216 -7.75 -12.43 -7.31
N HIS A 217 -7.50 -13.74 -7.18
CA HIS A 217 -6.82 -14.31 -6.01
C HIS A 217 -5.42 -13.72 -5.82
N SER A 218 -5.00 -13.53 -4.56
CA SER A 218 -3.74 -12.81 -4.24
C SER A 218 -2.49 -13.49 -4.81
N ASN A 219 -2.53 -14.81 -4.94
CA ASN A 219 -1.39 -15.58 -5.47
C ASN A 219 -1.23 -15.38 -6.97
N TYR A 220 -2.30 -15.03 -7.70
CA TYR A 220 -2.22 -14.78 -9.13
C TYR A 220 -1.96 -13.29 -9.41
N ARG A 221 -2.75 -12.41 -8.79
CA ARG A 221 -2.66 -10.94 -8.94
C ARG A 221 -1.29 -10.34 -8.54
N LYS A 222 -0.54 -10.98 -7.65
CA LYS A 222 0.79 -10.51 -7.21
C LYS A 222 1.96 -11.15 -7.97
N THR A 223 1.68 -11.93 -9.01
CA THR A 223 2.71 -12.52 -9.88
C THR A 223 3.01 -11.60 -11.05
N ARG A 224 3.92 -12.03 -11.94
CA ARG A 224 4.23 -11.34 -13.20
C ARG A 224 3.02 -11.20 -14.13
N ASN A 225 1.97 -12.00 -13.96
CA ASN A 225 0.80 -12.01 -14.84
C ASN A 225 -0.32 -11.03 -14.38
N TYR A 226 0.04 -9.83 -13.93
CA TYR A 226 -0.94 -8.81 -13.52
C TYR A 226 -1.93 -8.48 -14.65
N THR A 227 -1.46 -8.52 -15.90
CA THR A 227 -2.23 -8.28 -17.12
C THR A 227 -3.42 -9.22 -17.27
N VAL A 228 -3.25 -10.51 -16.95
CA VAL A 228 -4.36 -11.48 -17.02
C VAL A 228 -5.43 -11.14 -16.01
N PHE A 229 -5.05 -10.82 -14.77
CA PHE A 229 -5.99 -10.30 -13.76
C PHE A 229 -6.73 -9.06 -14.27
N TRP A 230 -6.02 -8.13 -14.90
CA TRP A 230 -6.62 -6.90 -15.41
C TRP A 230 -7.71 -7.19 -16.46
N TYR A 231 -7.41 -7.99 -17.48
CA TYR A 231 -8.36 -8.31 -18.55
C TYR A 231 -9.57 -9.11 -18.05
N THR A 232 -9.34 -10.14 -17.22
CA THR A 232 -10.43 -10.97 -16.72
C THR A 232 -11.32 -10.22 -15.74
N HIS A 233 -10.77 -9.26 -14.98
CA HIS A 233 -11.58 -8.44 -14.07
C HIS A 233 -12.50 -7.47 -14.84
N HIS A 234 -12.15 -7.05 -16.08
CA HIS A 234 -13.02 -6.24 -16.95
C HIS A 234 -14.29 -6.97 -17.42
N LEU A 235 -14.36 -8.29 -17.24
CA LEU A 235 -15.61 -9.04 -17.39
C LEU A 235 -16.72 -8.56 -16.44
N PHE A 236 -16.42 -7.66 -15.48
CA PHE A 236 -17.44 -6.97 -14.67
C PHE A 236 -18.50 -6.27 -15.55
N ILE A 237 -18.14 -5.78 -16.74
CA ILE A 237 -19.08 -5.16 -17.69
C ILE A 237 -20.13 -6.20 -18.12
N ILE A 238 -19.66 -7.37 -18.55
CA ILE A 238 -20.51 -8.49 -18.96
C ILE A 238 -21.34 -8.97 -17.75
N PHE A 239 -20.73 -9.07 -16.57
CA PHE A 239 -21.42 -9.43 -15.33
C PHE A 239 -22.61 -8.50 -15.03
N PHE A 240 -22.43 -7.17 -15.08
CA PHE A 240 -23.54 -6.24 -14.80
C PHE A 240 -24.62 -6.25 -15.90
N VAL A 241 -24.24 -6.39 -17.17
CA VAL A 241 -25.21 -6.55 -18.27
C VAL A 241 -26.06 -7.80 -18.06
N LEU A 242 -25.43 -8.94 -17.77
CA LEU A 242 -26.14 -10.19 -17.48
C LEU A 242 -27.01 -10.06 -16.22
N LEU A 243 -26.56 -9.34 -15.19
CA LEU A 243 -27.31 -9.14 -13.96
C LEU A 243 -28.57 -8.28 -14.17
N LEU A 244 -28.51 -7.26 -15.05
CA LEU A 244 -29.68 -6.48 -15.47
C LEU A 244 -30.70 -7.33 -16.23
N VAL A 245 -30.24 -8.27 -17.07
CA VAL A 245 -31.13 -9.20 -17.79
C VAL A 245 -31.73 -10.25 -16.85
N HIS A 246 -30.94 -10.73 -15.89
CA HIS A 246 -31.32 -11.78 -14.93
C HIS A 246 -32.29 -11.26 -13.85
N GLY A 247 -31.97 -10.14 -13.20
CA GLY A 247 -32.73 -9.59 -12.09
C GLY A 247 -33.70 -8.49 -12.50
N LYS A 248 -35.01 -8.77 -12.52
CA LYS A 248 -36.06 -7.81 -12.93
C LYS A 248 -36.02 -6.46 -12.19
N VAL A 249 -35.59 -6.46 -10.92
CA VAL A 249 -35.60 -5.27 -10.05
C VAL A 249 -34.17 -4.74 -9.82
N PHE A 250 -33.14 -5.41 -10.34
CA PHE A 250 -31.74 -5.05 -10.08
C PHE A 250 -31.40 -3.63 -10.54
N TRP A 251 -32.02 -3.17 -11.64
CA TRP A 251 -31.79 -1.85 -12.21
C TRP A 251 -32.00 -0.70 -11.21
N ILE A 252 -32.94 -0.82 -10.25
CA ILE A 252 -33.20 0.19 -9.22
C ILE A 252 -32.00 0.34 -8.30
N TRP A 253 -31.40 -0.80 -7.90
CA TRP A 253 -30.20 -0.83 -7.06
C TRP A 253 -28.98 -0.34 -7.83
N PHE A 254 -28.91 -0.64 -9.13
CA PHE A 254 -27.75 -0.37 -9.97
C PHE A 254 -27.67 1.08 -10.46
N LEU A 255 -28.80 1.75 -10.72
CA LEU A 255 -28.84 3.04 -11.41
C LEU A 255 -28.00 4.11 -10.71
N GLY A 256 -28.22 4.32 -9.40
CA GLY A 256 -27.49 5.33 -8.62
C GLY A 256 -25.97 5.10 -8.63
N PRO A 257 -25.47 3.93 -8.18
CA PRO A 257 -24.05 3.60 -8.25
C PRO A 257 -23.46 3.65 -9.66
N CYS A 258 -24.21 3.25 -10.69
CA CYS A 258 -23.76 3.30 -12.07
C CYS A 258 -23.58 4.74 -12.57
N VAL A 259 -24.56 5.61 -12.35
CA VAL A 259 -24.46 7.04 -12.73
C VAL A 259 -23.29 7.71 -12.01
N LEU A 260 -23.12 7.44 -10.71
CA LEU A 260 -21.98 7.95 -9.95
C LEU A 260 -20.64 7.43 -10.49
N TYR A 261 -20.57 6.14 -10.85
CA TYR A 261 -19.37 5.55 -11.46
C TYR A 261 -19.04 6.18 -12.81
N LEU A 262 -20.03 6.37 -13.67
CA LEU A 262 -19.85 6.97 -14.99
C LEU A 262 -19.36 8.42 -14.86
N PHE A 263 -19.97 9.21 -13.97
CA PHE A 263 -19.53 10.57 -13.69
C PHE A 263 -18.09 10.60 -13.17
N GLU A 264 -17.76 9.76 -12.19
CA GLU A 264 -16.40 9.64 -11.66
C GLU A 264 -15.39 9.21 -12.74
N ARG A 265 -15.79 8.32 -13.65
CA ARG A 265 -14.96 7.87 -14.78
C ARG A 265 -14.69 8.99 -15.77
N ILE A 266 -15.70 9.82 -16.08
CA ILE A 266 -15.55 11.01 -16.93
C ILE A 266 -14.57 11.99 -16.27
N LEU A 267 -14.77 12.31 -14.99
CA LEU A 267 -13.86 13.21 -14.26
C LEU A 267 -12.41 12.74 -14.29
N ARG A 268 -12.17 11.43 -14.12
CA ARG A 268 -10.81 10.87 -14.20
C ARG A 268 -10.23 10.93 -15.61
N ASN A 269 -11.03 10.67 -16.63
CA ASN A 269 -10.56 10.75 -18.01
C ASN A 269 -10.18 12.19 -18.38
N VAL A 270 -10.95 13.18 -17.91
CA VAL A 270 -10.63 14.60 -18.11
C VAL A 270 -9.34 14.96 -17.38
N ARG A 271 -9.20 14.63 -16.09
CA ARG A 271 -7.97 14.93 -15.33
C ARG A 271 -6.74 14.21 -15.88
N GLY A 272 -6.86 12.92 -16.17
CA GLY A 272 -5.77 12.11 -16.73
C GLY A 272 -5.48 12.39 -18.20
N SER A 273 -6.17 13.34 -18.84
CA SER A 273 -5.84 13.75 -20.21
C SER A 273 -4.68 14.76 -20.26
N GLU A 274 -4.32 15.38 -19.13
CA GLU A 274 -3.21 16.33 -19.05
C GLU A 274 -1.87 15.61 -19.25
N GLU A 275 -1.11 16.06 -20.24
CA GLU A 275 0.22 15.56 -20.59
C GLU A 275 1.28 16.46 -19.94
N THR A 276 2.21 15.86 -19.20
CA THR A 276 3.33 16.54 -18.56
C THR A 276 4.64 16.19 -19.25
N VAL A 277 5.49 17.20 -19.41
CA VAL A 277 6.79 17.05 -20.07
C VAL A 277 7.80 16.39 -19.13
N VAL A 278 8.52 15.39 -19.62
CA VAL A 278 9.65 14.79 -18.90
C VAL A 278 10.86 15.73 -18.98
N LYS A 279 11.30 16.26 -17.83
CA LYS A 279 12.44 17.19 -17.75
C LYS A 279 13.77 16.47 -17.58
N ARG A 280 13.79 15.39 -16.79
CA ARG A 280 15.00 14.58 -16.56
C ARG A 280 14.61 13.14 -16.27
N VAL A 281 15.41 12.21 -16.76
CA VAL A 281 15.34 10.79 -16.41
C VAL A 281 16.69 10.36 -15.87
N HIS A 282 16.67 9.62 -14.76
CA HIS A 282 17.87 9.06 -14.17
C HIS A 282 17.63 7.59 -13.83
N CYS A 283 18.24 6.72 -14.62
CA CYS A 283 18.29 5.29 -14.41
C CYS A 283 19.36 5.01 -13.37
N LEU A 284 18.97 4.43 -12.24
CA LEU A 284 19.83 4.15 -11.10
C LEU A 284 20.17 2.65 -11.04
N PRO A 285 21.27 2.29 -10.35
CA PRO A 285 21.59 0.91 -10.04
C PRO A 285 20.45 0.19 -9.30
N SER A 286 20.41 -1.13 -9.39
CA SER A 286 19.30 -1.96 -8.86
C SER A 286 17.94 -1.75 -9.54
N ARG A 287 17.94 -1.30 -10.80
CA ARG A 287 16.76 -1.14 -11.66
C ARG A 287 15.69 -0.23 -11.04
N VAL A 288 16.11 0.96 -10.62
CA VAL A 288 15.21 2.04 -10.20
C VAL A 288 15.31 3.17 -11.22
N LEU A 289 14.16 3.71 -11.62
CA LEU A 289 14.07 4.83 -12.55
C LEU A 289 13.55 6.06 -11.80
N GLU A 290 14.37 7.11 -11.73
CA GLU A 290 13.92 8.44 -11.32
C GLU A 290 13.39 9.17 -12.56
N ILE A 291 12.11 9.53 -12.55
CA ILE A 291 11.49 10.38 -13.58
C ILE A 291 11.14 11.72 -12.94
N VAL A 292 11.65 12.80 -13.54
CA VAL A 292 11.36 14.18 -13.16
C VAL A 292 10.46 14.79 -14.22
N LEU A 293 9.27 15.19 -13.81
CA LEU A 293 8.25 15.79 -14.67
C LEU A 293 8.08 17.26 -14.33
N GLU A 294 7.66 18.02 -15.33
CA GLU A 294 7.06 19.33 -15.08
C GLU A 294 5.88 19.20 -14.12
N LYS A 295 5.80 20.11 -13.14
CA LYS A 295 4.77 20.03 -12.11
C LYS A 295 3.40 20.29 -12.75
N PRO A 296 2.46 19.33 -12.64
CA PRO A 296 1.10 19.50 -13.15
C PRO A 296 0.35 20.55 -12.33
N ARG A 297 -0.79 21.03 -12.84
CA ARG A 297 -1.58 22.10 -12.21
C ARG A 297 -2.24 21.73 -10.88
N PHE A 298 -2.07 20.52 -10.37
CA PHE A 298 -2.71 20.07 -9.13
C PHE A 298 -1.78 20.23 -7.92
N ASP A 299 -2.37 20.63 -6.79
CA ASP A 299 -1.71 20.62 -5.50
C ASP A 299 -1.75 19.22 -4.88
N TYR A 300 -0.65 18.79 -4.28
CA TYR A 300 -0.54 17.53 -3.55
C TYR A 300 0.09 17.71 -2.18
N LYS A 301 -0.12 16.75 -1.29
CA LYS A 301 0.48 16.65 0.04
C LYS A 301 1.60 15.62 0.06
N ALA A 302 2.50 15.75 1.03
CA ALA A 302 3.61 14.81 1.19
C ALA A 302 3.12 13.38 1.42
N GLY A 303 3.76 12.41 0.74
CA GLY A 303 3.41 10.99 0.81
C GLY A 303 2.16 10.58 0.01
N GLN A 304 1.56 11.47 -0.78
CA GLN A 304 0.53 11.08 -1.75
C GLN A 304 1.14 10.32 -2.93
N TYR A 305 0.28 9.63 -3.68
CA TYR A 305 0.67 8.95 -4.91
C TYR A 305 -0.16 9.47 -6.08
N ALA A 306 0.33 9.26 -7.30
CA ALA A 306 -0.39 9.55 -8.54
C ALA A 306 -0.38 8.33 -9.45
N TYR A 307 -1.31 8.27 -10.39
CA TYR A 307 -1.26 7.32 -11.49
C TYR A 307 -0.50 7.94 -12.65
N ILE A 308 0.47 7.20 -13.17
CA ILE A 308 1.23 7.58 -14.35
C ILE A 308 0.82 6.69 -15.53
N ASN A 309 0.77 7.28 -16.71
CA ASN A 309 0.61 6.58 -17.98
C ASN A 309 1.66 7.10 -18.96
N CYS A 310 2.32 6.18 -19.67
CA CYS A 310 3.25 6.50 -20.73
C CYS A 310 2.64 6.04 -22.06
N PRO A 311 2.06 6.95 -22.87
CA PRO A 311 1.36 6.61 -24.10
C PRO A 311 2.21 5.85 -25.13
N LEU A 312 3.54 6.02 -25.09
CA LEU A 312 4.48 5.31 -25.98
C LEU A 312 4.60 3.82 -25.66
N ILE A 313 4.36 3.42 -24.40
CA ILE A 313 4.36 2.02 -23.97
C ILE A 313 2.94 1.45 -24.07
N SER A 314 1.97 2.17 -23.51
CA SER A 314 0.57 1.78 -23.54
C SER A 314 -0.34 2.98 -23.36
N LYS A 315 -1.35 3.11 -24.23
CA LYS A 315 -2.36 4.17 -24.15
C LYS A 315 -3.39 3.98 -23.04
N HIS A 316 -3.45 2.79 -22.43
CA HIS A 316 -4.54 2.41 -21.51
C HIS A 316 -4.06 1.94 -20.14
N GLU A 317 -2.77 1.61 -19.98
CA GLU A 317 -2.24 1.14 -18.70
C GLU A 317 -1.83 2.30 -17.80
N TRP A 318 -2.47 2.37 -16.63
CA TRP A 318 -2.22 3.38 -15.61
C TRP A 318 -1.64 2.73 -14.35
N HIS A 319 -0.49 3.21 -13.89
CA HIS A 319 0.24 2.63 -12.78
C HIS A 319 0.34 3.60 -11.61
N ALA A 320 -0.05 3.16 -10.42
CA ALA A 320 0.10 3.97 -9.21
C ALA A 320 1.57 4.04 -8.80
N MET A 321 2.09 5.26 -8.60
CA MET A 321 3.44 5.54 -8.14
C MET A 321 3.40 6.62 -7.06
N THR A 322 4.13 6.39 -5.97
CA THR A 322 4.26 7.35 -4.89
C THR A 322 5.04 8.58 -5.36
N ILE A 323 4.54 9.77 -5.05
CA ILE A 323 5.25 11.01 -5.33
C ILE A 323 6.38 11.13 -4.32
N SER A 324 7.61 11.23 -4.81
CA SER A 324 8.83 11.27 -3.98
C SER A 324 9.33 12.69 -3.71
N SER A 325 8.89 13.67 -4.51
CA SER A 325 9.12 15.10 -4.27
C SER A 325 8.24 15.64 -3.14
N ALA A 326 8.70 16.70 -2.47
CA ALA A 326 7.86 17.42 -1.52
C ALA A 326 6.84 18.31 -2.27
N PRO A 327 5.70 18.68 -1.65
CA PRO A 327 4.76 19.63 -2.24
C PRO A 327 5.39 20.96 -2.66
N GLU A 328 6.45 21.40 -1.98
CA GLU A 328 7.16 22.65 -2.25
C GLU A 328 8.16 22.55 -3.41
N ASP A 329 8.54 21.34 -3.84
CA ASP A 329 9.51 21.16 -4.93
C ASP A 329 8.94 21.72 -6.25
N GLU A 330 9.82 22.28 -7.09
CA GLU A 330 9.48 22.87 -8.40
C GLU A 330 9.02 21.79 -9.40
N PHE A 331 9.61 20.60 -9.34
CA PHE A 331 9.32 19.49 -10.24
C PHE A 331 8.66 18.33 -9.49
N LEU A 332 7.97 17.47 -10.25
CA LEU A 332 7.35 16.26 -9.72
C LEU A 332 8.28 15.06 -9.94
N HIS A 333 8.68 14.39 -8.85
CA HIS A 333 9.63 13.27 -8.92
C HIS A 333 8.96 11.94 -8.60
N PHE A 334 9.21 10.93 -9.44
CA PHE A 334 8.84 9.52 -9.19
C PHE A 334 10.08 8.64 -9.16
N HIS A 335 10.22 7.81 -8.13
CA HIS A 335 11.22 6.75 -8.06
C HIS A 335 10.54 5.40 -8.27
N ILE A 336 10.72 4.81 -9.45
CA ILE A 336 9.99 3.64 -9.92
C ILE A 336 10.92 2.43 -9.94
N LYS A 337 10.64 1.43 -9.10
CA LYS A 337 11.36 0.14 -9.17
C LYS A 337 10.80 -0.73 -10.29
N CYS A 338 11.66 -1.25 -11.14
CA CYS A 338 11.27 -2.17 -12.21
C CYS A 338 10.94 -3.55 -11.65
N ALA A 339 9.65 -3.90 -11.65
CA ALA A 339 9.16 -5.14 -11.05
C ALA A 339 8.13 -5.90 -11.92
N GLY A 340 7.59 -5.28 -12.95
CA GLY A 340 6.65 -5.88 -13.90
C GLY A 340 6.87 -5.38 -15.32
N ASP A 341 6.12 -5.96 -16.25
CA ASP A 341 6.32 -5.79 -17.70
C ASP A 341 6.32 -4.32 -18.12
N TRP A 342 5.32 -3.54 -17.71
CA TRP A 342 5.25 -2.11 -18.01
C TRP A 342 6.43 -1.30 -17.45
N THR A 343 6.81 -1.55 -16.19
CA THR A 343 7.95 -0.86 -15.56
C THR A 343 9.31 -1.27 -16.14
N ASN A 344 9.40 -2.48 -16.70
CA ASN A 344 10.59 -2.91 -17.44
C ASN A 344 10.64 -2.22 -18.80
N ALA A 345 9.53 -2.22 -19.55
CA ALA A 345 9.44 -1.49 -20.81
C ALA A 345 9.77 0.01 -20.66
N LEU A 346 9.37 0.63 -19.54
CA LEU A 346 9.71 2.02 -19.23
C LEU A 346 11.21 2.23 -18.98
N MET A 347 11.86 1.28 -18.31
CA MET A 347 13.32 1.32 -18.14
C MET A 347 14.03 1.11 -19.48
N ASP A 348 13.57 0.15 -20.28
CA ASP A 348 14.19 -0.20 -21.54
C ASP A 348 14.05 0.94 -22.57
N LEU A 349 12.97 1.73 -22.48
CA LEU A 349 12.78 2.95 -23.27
C LEU A 349 13.88 4.00 -23.03
N PHE A 350 14.31 4.18 -21.78
CA PHE A 350 15.31 5.19 -21.41
C PHE A 350 16.72 4.63 -21.20
N ASN A 351 16.88 3.31 -21.12
CA ASN A 351 18.16 2.62 -20.93
C ASN A 351 18.21 1.31 -21.73
N PRO A 352 18.20 1.39 -23.07
CA PRO A 352 18.21 0.21 -23.94
C PRO A 352 19.51 -0.59 -23.84
N THR A 353 20.62 0.05 -23.43
CA THR A 353 21.93 -0.60 -23.24
C THR A 353 22.07 -1.30 -21.89
N HIS A 354 21.07 -1.19 -21.00
CA HIS A 354 21.10 -1.71 -19.63
C HIS A 354 22.33 -1.29 -18.83
N SER A 355 22.82 -0.07 -19.06
CA SER A 355 23.95 0.49 -18.33
C SER A 355 23.57 0.67 -16.84
N PRO A 356 24.51 0.51 -15.88
CA PRO A 356 24.21 0.60 -14.45
C PRO A 356 23.57 1.93 -14.03
N THR A 357 24.04 3.04 -14.62
CA THR A 357 23.53 4.38 -14.38
C THR A 357 23.43 5.13 -15.71
N VAL A 358 22.33 5.83 -15.96
CA VAL A 358 22.12 6.69 -17.14
C VAL A 358 21.38 7.94 -16.72
N VAL A 359 21.87 9.13 -17.07
CA VAL A 359 21.19 10.40 -16.83
C VAL A 359 20.89 11.06 -18.18
N ILE A 360 19.61 11.39 -18.41
CA ILE A 360 19.15 12.06 -19.62
C ILE A 360 18.44 13.34 -19.21
N ASN A 361 19.04 14.48 -19.58
CA ASN A 361 18.45 15.80 -19.39
C ASN A 361 17.64 16.16 -20.63
N LYS A 362 16.39 16.60 -20.44
CA LYS A 362 15.43 16.94 -21.51
C LYS A 362 15.35 15.84 -22.58
N PRO A 363 14.92 14.62 -22.22
CA PRO A 363 14.86 13.52 -23.17
C PRO A 363 13.93 13.86 -24.35
N LYS A 364 14.35 13.46 -25.56
CA LYS A 364 13.61 13.65 -26.82
C LYS A 364 13.29 12.32 -27.46
N THR A 365 12.11 12.21 -28.07
CA THR A 365 11.72 11.06 -28.88
C THR A 365 12.57 10.99 -30.17
N PRO A 366 12.57 9.86 -30.90
CA PRO A 366 13.29 9.76 -32.18
C PRO A 366 12.88 10.83 -33.21
N ASP A 367 11.66 11.37 -33.10
CA ASP A 367 11.13 12.44 -33.95
C ASP A 367 11.42 13.86 -33.39
N ASP A 368 12.36 13.99 -32.45
CA ASP A 368 12.75 15.25 -31.78
C ASP A 368 11.62 15.96 -30.98
N LYS A 369 10.61 15.20 -30.55
CA LYS A 369 9.53 15.71 -29.68
C LYS A 369 9.85 15.45 -28.21
N ASP A 370 9.23 16.22 -27.33
CA ASP A 370 9.34 15.96 -25.89
C ASP A 370 8.67 14.63 -25.53
N TYR A 371 9.25 13.89 -24.58
CA TYR A 371 8.53 12.78 -23.96
C TYR A 371 7.41 13.32 -23.07
N LEU A 372 6.20 12.81 -23.32
CA LEU A 372 4.99 13.19 -22.61
C LEU A 372 4.50 12.01 -21.75
N ILE A 373 4.26 12.29 -20.47
CA ILE A 373 3.68 11.35 -19.51
C ILE A 373 2.38 11.94 -18.99
N LYS A 374 1.34 11.12 -18.91
CA LYS A 374 0.05 11.53 -18.33
C LYS A 374 0.04 11.24 -16.84
N VAL A 375 -0.43 12.19 -16.05
CA VAL A 375 -0.48 12.08 -14.58
C VAL A 375 -1.91 12.30 -14.11
N ASP A 376 -2.49 11.30 -13.47
CA ASP A 376 -3.78 11.41 -12.77
C ASP A 376 -3.52 11.42 -11.26
N GLY A 377 -3.83 12.52 -10.58
CA GLY A 377 -3.49 12.69 -9.18
C GLY A 377 -3.95 14.02 -8.58
N PRO A 378 -3.73 14.21 -7.28
CA PRO A 378 -3.11 13.26 -6.35
C PRO A 378 -4.13 12.33 -5.68
N PHE A 379 -3.65 11.20 -5.15
CA PHE A 379 -4.46 10.21 -4.45
C PHE A 379 -3.87 9.77 -3.11
N GLY A 380 -4.78 9.42 -2.19
CA GLY A 380 -4.43 8.97 -0.85
C GLY A 380 -3.87 10.09 0.03
N THR A 381 -3.68 9.83 1.31
CA THR A 381 -2.82 10.58 2.24
C THR A 381 -2.50 9.59 3.34
N ALA A 382 -1.36 8.90 3.23
CA ALA A 382 -0.95 7.94 4.24
C ALA A 382 -0.21 8.61 5.43
N ALA A 383 0.12 9.90 5.30
CA ALA A 383 0.86 10.65 6.31
C ALA A 383 0.05 11.75 7.03
N ASP A 384 -1.27 11.90 6.80
CA ASP A 384 -2.05 12.95 7.48
C ASP A 384 -1.97 12.80 9.02
N ASP A 385 -2.08 11.56 9.52
CA ASP A 385 -1.98 11.25 10.94
C ASP A 385 -0.58 11.53 11.51
N VAL A 386 0.47 11.61 10.68
CA VAL A 386 1.85 11.86 11.16
C VAL A 386 1.96 13.23 11.81
N PHE A 387 1.25 14.22 11.28
CA PHE A 387 1.27 15.59 11.78
C PHE A 387 0.52 15.76 13.12
N ASP A 388 -0.19 14.73 13.58
CA ASP A 388 -0.89 14.76 14.88
C ASP A 388 0.04 14.48 16.07
N TYR A 389 1.27 14.07 15.84
CA TYR A 389 2.23 13.67 16.88
C TYR A 389 3.33 14.71 17.09
N GLU A 390 3.81 14.83 18.33
CA GLU A 390 5.02 15.61 18.64
C GLU A 390 6.30 14.81 18.32
N THR A 391 6.26 13.48 18.49
CA THR A 391 7.38 12.58 18.21
C THR A 391 6.93 11.47 17.28
N VAL A 392 7.69 11.23 16.22
CA VAL A 392 7.36 10.21 15.21
C VAL A 392 8.51 9.23 15.00
N MET A 393 8.16 7.96 14.83
CA MET A 393 9.03 6.89 14.37
C MET A 393 8.57 6.49 12.97
N LEU A 394 9.35 6.81 11.96
CA LEU A 394 9.08 6.51 10.56
C LEU A 394 9.94 5.33 10.12
N ILE A 395 9.33 4.17 9.91
CA ILE A 395 10.02 2.91 9.59
C ILE A 395 9.72 2.53 8.15
N ALA A 396 10.77 2.49 7.33
CA ALA A 396 10.74 2.22 5.91
C ALA A 396 11.51 0.95 5.58
N ALA A 397 10.97 0.10 4.69
CA ALA A 397 11.71 -1.04 4.17
C ALA A 397 11.69 -1.12 2.64
N GLY A 398 12.88 -1.18 2.03
CA GLY A 398 13.06 -1.21 0.57
C GLY A 398 12.39 -0.02 -0.11
N ILE A 399 11.54 -0.29 -1.12
CA ILE A 399 10.79 0.76 -1.83
C ILE A 399 9.82 1.56 -0.95
N GLY A 400 9.50 1.06 0.25
CA GLY A 400 8.68 1.77 1.23
C GLY A 400 9.30 3.06 1.76
N ALA A 401 10.55 3.39 1.40
CA ALA A 401 11.19 4.67 1.70
C ALA A 401 10.74 5.82 0.79
N THR A 402 10.31 5.52 -0.44
CA THR A 402 9.81 6.51 -1.43
C THR A 402 8.81 7.53 -0.87
N PRO A 403 7.73 7.13 -0.18
CA PRO A 403 6.80 8.07 0.45
C PRO A 403 7.43 8.95 1.53
N TYR A 404 8.37 8.38 2.30
CA TYR A 404 9.06 9.10 3.35
C TYR A 404 10.06 10.09 2.78
N ALA A 405 10.55 9.92 1.55
CA ALA A 405 11.36 10.95 0.90
C ALA A 405 10.60 12.27 0.77
N SER A 406 9.36 12.20 0.28
CA SER A 406 8.46 13.36 0.19
C SER A 406 8.19 13.96 1.57
N LEU A 407 7.94 13.11 2.58
CA LEU A 407 7.63 13.55 3.94
C LEU A 407 8.83 14.19 4.67
N LEU A 408 10.02 13.62 4.55
CA LEU A 408 11.24 14.13 5.17
C LEU A 408 11.66 15.46 4.54
N LYS A 409 11.59 15.58 3.21
CA LYS A 409 11.79 16.86 2.52
C LYS A 409 10.78 17.90 2.99
N HIS A 410 9.51 17.54 3.09
CA HIS A 410 8.46 18.43 3.57
C HIS A 410 8.70 18.89 5.01
N PHE A 411 9.13 18.00 5.91
CA PHE A 411 9.52 18.38 7.28
C PHE A 411 10.68 19.36 7.27
N ASN A 412 11.71 19.11 6.46
CA ASN A 412 12.86 20.00 6.34
C ASN A 412 12.43 21.39 5.85
N ASN A 413 11.59 21.47 4.81
CA ASN A 413 11.06 22.74 4.29
C ASN A 413 10.27 23.51 5.37
N LYS A 414 9.44 22.81 6.16
CA LYS A 414 8.69 23.43 7.26
C LYS A 414 9.58 23.95 8.39
N LEU A 415 10.69 23.28 8.68
CA LEU A 415 11.68 23.77 9.65
C LEU A 415 12.37 25.04 9.14
N GLU A 416 12.70 25.10 7.84
CA GLU A 416 13.27 26.30 7.22
C GLU A 416 12.26 27.47 7.19
N GLU A 417 10.97 27.19 6.98
CA GLU A 417 9.91 28.18 7.12
C GLU A 417 9.81 28.69 8.58
N GLU A 418 9.87 27.80 9.57
CA GLU A 418 9.85 28.16 11.01
C GLU A 418 11.04 29.08 11.38
N LYS A 419 12.25 28.79 10.87
CA LYS A 419 13.43 29.66 11.03
C LYS A 419 13.22 31.06 10.45
N LYS A 420 12.39 31.19 9.40
CA LYS A 420 12.05 32.47 8.75
C LYS A 420 10.84 33.17 9.39
N GLY A 421 10.37 32.71 10.56
CA GLY A 421 9.21 33.29 11.25
C GLY A 421 7.86 32.72 10.81
N GLY A 422 7.85 31.62 10.04
CA GLY A 422 6.66 30.88 9.67
C GLY A 422 6.02 30.13 10.84
N LYS A 423 4.87 29.51 10.59
CA LYS A 423 4.15 28.76 11.61
C LYS A 423 4.95 27.50 12.02
N PRO A 424 5.16 27.26 13.33
CA PRO A 424 5.94 26.11 13.78
C PRO A 424 5.22 24.79 13.49
N ILE A 425 6.01 23.77 13.14
CA ILE A 425 5.49 22.41 12.99
C ILE A 425 5.30 21.76 14.37
N LYS A 426 4.23 20.97 14.52
CA LYS A 426 3.92 20.28 15.78
C LYS A 426 4.97 19.21 16.13
N ILE A 427 5.49 18.53 15.12
CA ILE A 427 6.52 17.50 15.26
C ILE A 427 7.79 18.19 15.78
N ARG A 428 8.42 17.62 16.81
CA ARG A 428 9.66 18.12 17.42
C ARG A 428 10.83 17.15 17.27
N ARG A 429 10.55 15.86 17.01
CA ARG A 429 11.59 14.84 16.78
C ARG A 429 11.09 13.77 15.82
N CYS A 430 11.93 13.44 14.84
CA CYS A 430 11.68 12.41 13.85
C CYS A 430 12.78 11.33 13.90
N PHE A 431 12.44 10.14 14.36
CA PHE A 431 13.29 8.95 14.27
C PHE A 431 12.97 8.22 12.97
N PHE A 432 13.87 8.30 11.99
CA PHE A 432 13.71 7.61 10.72
C PHE A 432 14.53 6.33 10.71
N TYR A 433 13.90 5.21 10.37
CA TYR A 433 14.51 3.89 10.29
C TYR A 433 14.40 3.38 8.87
N PHE A 434 15.50 3.34 8.13
CA PHE A 434 15.52 2.78 6.79
C PHE A 434 16.16 1.39 6.79
N ILE A 435 15.39 0.38 6.38
CA ILE A 435 15.81 -1.02 6.36
C ILE A 435 15.88 -1.48 4.93
N ASN A 436 17.05 -1.95 4.50
CA ASN A 436 17.21 -2.43 3.14
C ASN A 436 18.07 -3.68 3.08
N ARG A 437 17.96 -4.42 1.97
CA ARG A 437 18.78 -5.61 1.70
C ARG A 437 19.90 -5.33 0.71
N ASP A 438 19.66 -4.43 -0.23
CA ASP A 438 20.52 -4.23 -1.40
C ASP A 438 21.17 -2.84 -1.34
N HIS A 439 22.46 -2.76 -1.67
CA HIS A 439 23.24 -1.50 -1.68
C HIS A 439 22.69 -0.47 -2.67
N GLY A 440 22.24 -0.89 -3.85
CA GLY A 440 21.85 0.06 -4.89
C GLY A 440 20.56 0.84 -4.63
N SER A 441 19.69 0.41 -3.71
CA SER A 441 18.50 1.23 -3.36
C SER A 441 18.80 2.36 -2.37
N TRP A 442 20.03 2.46 -1.86
CA TRP A 442 20.46 3.56 -1.00
C TRP A 442 20.91 4.79 -1.78
N GLU A 443 21.42 4.62 -3.01
CA GLU A 443 22.14 5.69 -3.72
C GLU A 443 21.29 6.94 -3.93
N TRP A 444 20.08 6.80 -4.49
CA TRP A 444 19.18 7.93 -4.77
C TRP A 444 18.68 8.65 -3.52
N PHE A 445 18.61 7.93 -2.40
CA PHE A 445 18.05 8.43 -1.15
C PHE A 445 19.11 8.94 -0.18
N SER A 446 20.35 8.48 -0.34
CA SER A 446 21.48 8.79 0.53
C SER A 446 21.81 10.29 0.61
N SER A 447 21.76 10.99 -0.53
CA SER A 447 22.02 12.43 -0.60
C SER A 447 21.00 13.20 0.24
N LEU A 448 19.71 12.88 0.10
CA LEU A 448 18.65 13.49 0.88
C LEU A 448 18.81 13.23 2.38
N LEU A 449 19.10 11.98 2.78
CA LEU A 449 19.26 11.64 4.19
C LEU A 449 20.45 12.36 4.83
N ASN A 450 21.59 12.46 4.13
CA ASN A 450 22.74 13.19 4.62
C ASN A 450 22.42 14.69 4.78
N ASP A 451 21.79 15.30 3.77
CA ASP A 451 21.45 16.73 3.77
C ASP A 451 20.53 17.13 4.94
N ILE A 452 19.47 16.37 5.19
CA ILE A 452 18.53 16.69 6.27
C ILE A 452 19.11 16.40 7.66
N GLU A 453 19.96 15.38 7.80
CA GLU A 453 20.61 15.06 9.08
C GLU A 453 21.65 16.12 9.46
N GLU A 454 22.35 16.68 8.47
CA GLU A 454 23.32 17.75 8.68
C GLU A 454 22.66 19.09 8.98
N LYS A 455 21.64 19.48 8.22
CA LYS A 455 20.95 20.77 8.40
C LYS A 455 20.17 20.84 9.71
N ASN A 456 19.59 19.71 10.15
CA ASN A 456 18.68 19.67 11.29
C ASN A 456 18.91 18.44 12.21
N PRO A 457 20.12 18.28 12.81
CA PRO A 457 20.51 17.10 13.60
C PRO A 457 19.71 16.93 14.91
N HIS A 458 19.20 18.03 15.46
CA HIS A 458 18.32 17.99 16.63
C HIS A 458 16.90 17.54 16.30
N PHE A 459 16.50 17.58 15.03
CA PHE A 459 15.17 17.15 14.59
C PHE A 459 15.19 15.74 14.03
N PHE A 460 16.10 15.44 13.11
CA PHE A 460 16.21 14.14 12.44
C PHE A 460 17.21 13.23 13.15
N GLN A 461 16.80 11.99 13.40
CA GLN A 461 17.72 10.90 13.73
C GLN A 461 17.52 9.77 12.73
N ILE A 462 18.53 9.56 11.90
CA ILE A 462 18.45 8.60 10.80
C ILE A 462 19.21 7.34 11.19
N ASN A 463 18.48 6.23 11.30
CA ASN A 463 19.00 4.91 11.59
C ASN A 463 18.85 4.03 10.36
N THR A 464 19.95 3.40 9.93
CA THR A 464 19.96 2.62 8.69
C THR A 464 20.38 1.20 8.98
N TYR A 465 19.62 0.23 8.48
CA TYR A 465 19.85 -1.20 8.71
C TYR A 465 19.99 -1.93 7.40
N MET A 466 21.20 -2.45 7.16
CA MET A 466 21.45 -3.30 6.02
C MET A 466 21.36 -4.77 6.40
N THR A 467 20.38 -5.46 5.84
CA THR A 467 19.98 -6.82 6.21
C THR A 467 20.40 -7.87 5.18
N GLY A 468 21.04 -7.45 4.08
CA GLY A 468 21.63 -8.33 3.08
C GLY A 468 22.78 -9.16 3.65
N LYS A 469 23.06 -10.32 3.04
CA LYS A 469 24.29 -11.06 3.34
C LYS A 469 25.46 -10.32 2.70
N LEU A 470 26.39 -9.88 3.52
CA LEU A 470 27.63 -9.27 3.08
C LEU A 470 28.63 -10.33 2.65
N LYS A 471 29.34 -10.07 1.55
CA LYS A 471 30.52 -10.85 1.17
C LYS A 471 31.67 -10.53 2.12
N ALA A 472 32.60 -11.48 2.29
CA ALA A 472 33.74 -11.29 3.19
C ALA A 472 34.57 -10.04 2.84
N GLU A 473 34.68 -9.69 1.55
CA GLU A 473 35.35 -8.48 1.08
C GLU A 473 34.62 -7.20 1.50
N GLU A 474 33.29 -7.18 1.43
CA GLU A 474 32.48 -6.04 1.87
C GLU A 474 32.58 -5.87 3.39
N VAL A 475 32.58 -6.98 4.16
CA VAL A 475 32.81 -6.94 5.61
C VAL A 475 34.17 -6.36 5.94
N LYS A 476 35.21 -6.75 5.21
CA LYS A 476 36.55 -6.19 5.36
C LYS A 476 36.55 -4.68 5.11
N LYS A 477 35.93 -4.21 4.02
CA LYS A 477 35.83 -2.78 3.70
C LYS A 477 35.13 -1.99 4.80
N ILE A 478 34.06 -2.51 5.40
CA ILE A 478 33.37 -1.86 6.53
C ILE A 478 34.31 -1.73 7.73
N ILE A 479 34.94 -2.85 8.13
CA ILE A 479 35.77 -2.89 9.34
C ILE A 479 36.98 -1.97 9.17
N TYR A 480 37.68 -2.07 8.04
CA TYR A 480 38.88 -1.27 7.78
C TYR A 480 38.57 0.21 7.47
N GLY A 481 37.38 0.50 6.91
CA GLY A 481 36.92 1.87 6.66
C GLY A 481 36.45 2.60 7.92
N SER A 482 36.00 1.88 8.95
CA SER A 482 35.42 2.49 10.15
C SER A 482 36.39 3.39 10.92
N SER A 483 35.92 4.59 11.29
CA SER A 483 36.68 5.55 12.11
C SER A 483 37.24 4.97 13.42
N GLU A 484 36.55 4.01 14.03
CA GLU A 484 36.99 3.30 15.25
C GLU A 484 38.24 2.43 14.99
N TYR A 485 38.30 1.72 13.86
CA TYR A 485 39.47 0.94 13.49
C TYR A 485 40.67 1.84 13.17
N GLN A 486 40.43 3.01 12.61
CA GLN A 486 41.49 3.96 12.26
C GLN A 486 42.16 4.61 13.47
N GLN A 487 41.39 4.88 14.54
CA GLN A 487 41.94 5.34 15.83
C GLN A 487 42.90 4.32 16.46
N SER A 488 42.90 3.05 16.00
CA SER A 488 43.86 2.03 16.43
C SER A 488 45.24 2.12 15.76
N GLY A 489 45.48 3.09 14.87
CA GLY A 489 46.82 3.44 14.37
C GLY A 489 47.30 2.68 13.13
N LYS A 490 46.44 1.93 12.43
CA LYS A 490 46.78 1.27 11.15
C LYS A 490 46.28 2.09 9.95
N LYS A 491 47.17 2.91 9.37
CA LYS A 491 46.92 3.72 8.16
C LYS A 491 46.89 2.84 6.91
N GLN A 492 45.70 2.44 6.45
CA GLN A 492 45.46 2.07 5.05
C GLN A 492 44.38 3.01 4.51
N THR A 493 44.77 3.97 3.68
CA THR A 493 43.92 5.06 3.18
C THR A 493 43.13 4.68 1.92
N GLY A 494 43.62 3.71 1.13
CA GLY A 494 43.12 3.41 -0.23
C GLY A 494 41.73 2.77 -0.36
N ASP A 495 40.95 2.62 0.71
CA ASP A 495 39.55 2.12 0.67
C ASP A 495 38.54 3.16 1.20
N MET A 496 38.99 4.37 1.55
CA MET A 496 38.12 5.40 2.13
C MET A 496 37.37 6.17 1.06
N LEU A 497 36.04 6.21 1.18
CA LEU A 497 35.19 7.02 0.33
C LEU A 497 34.79 8.31 1.04
N LEU A 498 34.81 9.39 0.27
CA LEU A 498 34.39 10.72 0.66
C LEU A 498 33.26 11.19 -0.25
N ARG A 499 32.40 12.06 0.25
CA ARG A 499 31.41 12.78 -0.57
C ARG A 499 31.69 14.27 -0.55
N ALA A 500 31.74 14.89 -1.73
CA ALA A 500 31.79 16.33 -1.87
C ALA A 500 30.47 16.97 -1.44
N MET A 501 30.55 17.90 -0.49
CA MET A 501 29.41 18.65 0.05
C MET A 501 29.25 20.02 -0.60
N TYR A 502 30.32 20.53 -1.20
CA TYR A 502 30.40 21.84 -1.81
C TYR A 502 31.10 21.75 -3.17
N GLU A 503 30.76 22.68 -4.07
CA GLU A 503 31.47 22.80 -5.34
C GLU A 503 32.84 23.42 -5.11
N TYR A 504 33.85 22.90 -5.80
CA TYR A 504 35.20 23.43 -5.78
C TYR A 504 35.75 23.51 -7.20
N MET A 505 36.09 24.73 -7.62
CA MET A 505 36.74 24.98 -8.90
C MET A 505 38.26 25.03 -8.69
N PRO A 506 39.03 24.18 -9.38
CA PRO A 506 40.48 24.11 -9.18
C PRO A 506 41.16 25.39 -9.68
N THR A 507 42.04 25.94 -8.85
CA THR A 507 42.90 27.09 -9.14
C THR A 507 44.24 26.70 -9.76
N SER A 508 44.67 25.46 -9.53
CA SER A 508 45.95 24.90 -9.98
C SER A 508 45.74 23.59 -10.76
N SER A 509 46.71 23.21 -11.60
CA SER A 509 46.57 22.03 -12.48
C SER A 509 46.58 20.68 -11.77
N ASP A 510 47.07 20.65 -10.53
CA ASP A 510 47.15 19.52 -9.63
C ASP A 510 45.92 19.38 -8.71
N GLU A 511 45.00 20.36 -8.75
CA GLU A 511 43.79 20.36 -7.95
C GLU A 511 42.62 19.63 -8.64
N LEU A 512 41.75 19.04 -7.84
CA LEU A 512 40.61 18.24 -8.26
C LEU A 512 39.32 19.06 -8.19
N GLU A 513 38.66 19.20 -9.34
CA GLU A 513 37.31 19.76 -9.43
C GLU A 513 36.29 18.90 -8.68
N LEU A 514 35.49 19.56 -7.83
CA LEU A 514 34.42 18.92 -7.07
C LEU A 514 33.07 19.48 -7.47
N HIS A 515 32.12 18.60 -7.77
CA HIS A 515 30.70 18.93 -7.80
C HIS A 515 29.99 18.34 -6.57
N VAL A 516 28.91 18.99 -6.13
CA VAL A 516 28.13 18.48 -4.98
C VAL A 516 27.65 17.06 -5.25
N ASN A 517 27.85 16.16 -4.28
CA ASN A 517 27.60 14.71 -4.33
C ASN A 517 28.60 13.86 -5.11
N ASP A 518 29.69 14.42 -5.63
CA ASP A 518 30.78 13.60 -6.17
C ASP A 518 31.35 12.66 -5.10
N ILE A 519 31.70 11.44 -5.51
CA ILE A 519 32.30 10.45 -4.62
C ILE A 519 33.80 10.40 -4.90
N ILE A 520 34.61 10.58 -3.87
CA ILE A 520 36.06 10.64 -3.98
C ILE A 520 36.66 9.47 -3.21
N GLU A 521 37.48 8.67 -3.88
CA GLU A 521 38.34 7.66 -3.25
C GLU A 521 39.58 8.37 -2.73
N LEU A 522 39.71 8.43 -1.42
CA LEU A 522 40.81 9.10 -0.74
C LEU A 522 42.10 8.27 -0.91
N LYS A 523 43.18 8.92 -1.34
CA LYS A 523 44.49 8.30 -1.48
C LYS A 523 45.41 8.67 -0.33
N GLU A 524 45.50 9.97 -0.05
CA GLU A 524 46.42 10.50 0.95
C GLU A 524 45.76 11.62 1.76
N GLN A 525 45.97 11.59 3.07
CA GLN A 525 45.60 12.64 4.00
C GLN A 525 46.87 13.19 4.64
N ASP A 526 46.99 14.51 4.64
CA ASP A 526 48.02 15.22 5.39
C ASP A 526 47.39 16.24 6.35
N ASP A 527 48.24 16.86 7.17
CA ASP A 527 47.83 17.88 8.15
C ASP A 527 47.64 19.27 7.53
N SER A 528 47.90 19.44 6.22
CA SER A 528 47.79 20.72 5.52
C SER A 528 46.34 21.15 5.27
N GLY A 529 45.41 20.19 5.39
CA GLY A 529 44.00 20.37 5.07
C GLY A 529 43.66 20.17 3.59
N TRP A 530 44.66 19.86 2.75
CA TRP A 530 44.50 19.46 1.34
C TRP A 530 44.76 17.97 1.20
N TRP A 531 43.77 17.23 0.70
CA TRP A 531 43.86 15.79 0.56
C TRP A 531 43.97 15.39 -0.90
N GLU A 532 44.68 14.30 -1.19
CA GLU A 532 44.74 13.73 -2.54
C GLU A 532 43.72 12.60 -2.66
N GLY A 533 42.98 12.59 -3.77
CA GLY A 533 42.04 11.51 -4.05
C GLY A 533 41.61 11.47 -5.50
N LYS A 534 40.88 10.41 -5.83
CA LYS A 534 40.33 10.16 -7.16
C LYS A 534 38.82 10.36 -7.13
N ASN A 535 38.33 11.32 -7.90
CA ASN A 535 36.90 11.49 -8.13
C ASN A 535 36.41 10.29 -8.96
N LEU A 536 35.55 9.45 -8.37
CA LEU A 536 35.02 8.24 -9.00
C LEU A 536 33.98 8.56 -10.09
N ASN A 537 33.38 9.74 -10.04
CA ASN A 537 32.40 10.19 -11.03
C ASN A 537 33.09 10.64 -12.32
N THR A 538 34.19 11.39 -12.21
CA THR A 538 34.94 11.93 -13.37
C THR A 538 36.16 11.09 -13.75
N GLY A 539 36.63 10.22 -12.86
CA GLY A 539 37.85 9.43 -13.01
C GLY A 539 39.16 10.19 -12.76
N LYS A 540 39.10 11.51 -12.53
CA LYS A 540 40.28 12.37 -12.33
C LYS A 540 40.85 12.23 -10.91
N THR A 541 42.16 12.42 -10.76
CA THR A 541 42.86 12.47 -9.46
C THR A 541 43.47 13.86 -9.28
N GLY A 542 43.44 14.38 -8.06
CA GLY A 542 44.12 15.62 -7.69
C GLY A 542 43.93 15.97 -6.22
N LEU A 543 44.43 17.15 -5.84
CA LEU A 543 44.31 17.72 -4.50
C LEU A 543 42.97 18.43 -4.32
N PHE A 544 42.33 18.27 -3.17
CA PHE A 544 41.09 18.96 -2.84
C PHE A 544 41.05 19.36 -1.36
N PRO A 545 40.32 20.44 -1.02
CA PRO A 545 40.22 20.89 0.37
C PRO A 545 39.39 19.92 1.22
N SER A 546 39.96 19.45 2.32
CA SER A 546 39.36 18.44 3.23
C SER A 546 38.03 18.89 3.85
N ASN A 547 37.82 20.18 4.06
CA ASN A 547 36.58 20.74 4.61
C ASN A 547 35.41 20.78 3.60
N TYR A 548 35.66 20.45 2.32
CA TYR A 548 34.63 20.38 1.29
C TYR A 548 34.01 18.99 1.19
N VAL A 549 34.51 18.03 1.96
CA VAL A 549 34.13 16.62 1.87
C VAL A 549 33.75 16.04 3.23
N ILE A 550 33.00 14.94 3.22
CA ILE A 550 32.71 14.14 4.42
C ILE A 550 33.04 12.68 4.19
N HIS A 551 33.45 11.98 5.25
CA HIS A 551 33.60 10.53 5.23
C HIS A 551 32.23 9.85 5.05
N ILE A 552 32.19 8.92 4.10
CA ILE A 552 31.01 8.10 3.84
C ILE A 552 31.34 6.62 3.96
N ASP A 553 30.38 5.87 4.48
CA ASP A 553 30.44 4.42 4.55
C ASP A 553 30.52 3.83 3.13
N ALA A 554 31.50 2.96 2.92
CA ALA A 554 31.86 2.45 1.60
C ALA A 554 30.71 1.71 0.88
N LEU A 555 29.69 1.27 1.61
CA LEU A 555 28.62 0.41 1.12
C LEU A 555 27.27 1.11 1.00
N THR A 556 26.94 1.99 1.93
CA THR A 556 25.69 2.75 1.96
C THR A 556 25.86 4.14 1.34
N LYS A 557 27.11 4.62 1.19
CA LYS A 557 27.46 5.98 0.75
C LYS A 557 26.85 7.08 1.62
N LEU A 558 26.38 6.73 2.81
CA LEU A 558 25.89 7.66 3.82
C LEU A 558 27.05 8.13 4.67
N ARG A 559 26.92 9.30 5.30
CA ARG A 559 27.89 9.77 6.28
C ARG A 559 28.13 8.70 7.34
N GLU A 560 29.41 8.45 7.66
CA GLU A 560 29.77 7.56 8.76
C GLU A 560 29.22 8.13 10.08
N ASN A 561 28.42 7.33 10.77
CA ASN A 561 27.81 7.68 12.05
C ASN A 561 27.45 6.38 12.80
N GLN A 562 27.37 6.43 14.13
CA GLN A 562 26.99 5.31 15.00
C GLN A 562 25.59 4.75 14.70
N ASN A 563 24.75 5.49 13.98
CA ASN A 563 23.40 5.09 13.57
C ASN A 563 23.36 4.28 12.26
N ARG A 564 24.51 3.81 11.76
CA ARG A 564 24.62 2.92 10.60
C ARG A 564 24.83 1.49 11.09
N HIS A 565 23.89 0.59 10.80
CA HIS A 565 23.85 -0.75 11.36
C HIS A 565 23.84 -1.84 10.28
N TYR A 566 24.55 -2.92 10.59
CA TYR A 566 24.61 -4.14 9.79
C TYR A 566 23.86 -5.25 10.52
N GLY A 567 22.82 -5.78 9.88
CA GLY A 567 21.90 -6.75 10.47
C GLY A 567 20.48 -6.23 10.64
N ARG A 568 19.65 -6.99 11.36
CA ARG A 568 18.25 -6.63 11.63
C ARG A 568 18.17 -5.66 12.82
N PRO A 569 17.23 -4.71 12.82
CA PRO A 569 16.98 -3.86 13.98
C PRO A 569 16.61 -4.69 15.21
N ASP A 570 17.22 -4.36 16.35
CA ASP A 570 16.75 -4.80 17.66
C ASP A 570 15.65 -3.85 18.13
N TRP A 571 14.41 -4.13 17.71
CA TRP A 571 13.27 -3.28 18.02
C TRP A 571 13.09 -3.06 19.52
N LYS A 572 13.40 -4.03 20.39
CA LYS A 572 13.29 -3.82 21.83
C LYS A 572 14.18 -2.67 22.27
N ARG A 573 15.45 -2.69 21.82
CA ARG A 573 16.42 -1.65 22.12
C ARG A 573 15.99 -0.31 21.52
N GLU A 574 15.56 -0.28 20.26
CA GLU A 574 15.15 0.95 19.58
C GLU A 574 13.95 1.64 20.26
N PHE A 575 12.90 0.88 20.60
CA PHE A 575 11.75 1.40 21.31
C PHE A 575 12.11 1.85 22.74
N THR A 576 12.95 1.10 23.44
CA THR A 576 13.46 1.47 24.77
C THR A 576 14.22 2.79 24.71
N TYR A 577 15.08 2.96 23.70
CA TYR A 577 15.84 4.18 23.48
C TYR A 577 14.92 5.39 23.25
N VAL A 578 13.95 5.28 22.32
CA VAL A 578 13.00 6.36 22.04
C VAL A 578 12.21 6.75 23.30
N LYS A 579 11.78 5.76 24.08
CA LYS A 579 11.10 5.99 25.37
C LYS A 579 11.98 6.75 26.36
N GLN A 580 13.22 6.31 26.57
CA GLN A 580 14.17 6.99 27.46
C GLN A 580 14.48 8.41 26.99
N TRP A 581 14.59 8.62 25.68
CA TRP A 581 14.79 9.95 25.11
C TRP A 581 13.59 10.85 25.43
N ILE A 582 12.36 10.37 25.28
CA ILE A 582 11.15 11.12 25.62
C ILE A 582 11.10 11.44 27.10
N ASP A 583 11.37 10.47 27.97
CA ASP A 583 11.34 10.65 29.43
C ASP A 583 12.38 11.69 29.88
N ARG A 584 13.53 11.80 29.20
CA ARG A 584 14.56 12.83 29.49
C ARG A 584 14.20 14.22 28.96
N ASN A 585 13.50 14.30 27.83
CA ASN A 585 13.20 15.56 27.14
C ASN A 585 11.79 16.09 27.41
N THR A 586 10.97 15.36 28.16
CA THR A 586 9.62 15.77 28.56
C THR A 586 9.64 16.20 30.02
N SER A 587 9.19 17.42 30.33
CA SER A 587 9.13 17.91 31.71
C SER A 587 8.27 17.00 32.59
N GLN A 588 8.75 16.66 33.79
CA GLN A 588 8.05 15.82 34.79
C GLN A 588 6.65 16.36 35.19
N HIS A 589 6.34 17.62 34.87
CA HIS A 589 5.05 18.26 35.15
C HIS A 589 3.95 17.99 34.09
N LYS A 590 4.25 17.34 32.96
CA LYS A 590 3.21 16.93 31.99
C LYS A 590 2.38 15.78 32.59
N LYS A 591 1.18 16.08 33.11
CA LYS A 591 0.17 15.08 33.55
C LYS A 591 -0.35 14.17 32.42
N VAL A 592 0.01 14.44 31.17
CA VAL A 592 -0.55 13.78 29.98
C VAL A 592 0.47 12.82 29.38
N ARG A 593 0.06 11.56 29.18
CA ARG A 593 0.83 10.51 28.50
C ARG A 593 1.30 10.98 27.11
N SER A 594 2.61 10.96 26.87
CA SER A 594 3.21 11.31 25.58
C SER A 594 2.87 10.24 24.54
N LYS A 595 2.30 10.65 23.40
CA LYS A 595 1.98 9.75 22.29
C LYS A 595 3.05 9.85 21.20
N VAL A 596 3.59 8.70 20.80
CA VAL A 596 4.55 8.55 19.70
C VAL A 596 3.84 7.88 18.53
N GLY A 597 3.86 8.53 17.37
CA GLY A 597 3.31 7.94 16.15
C GLY A 597 4.34 7.00 15.51
N VAL A 598 4.03 5.72 15.38
CA VAL A 598 4.91 4.71 14.78
C VAL A 598 4.36 4.29 13.43
N PHE A 599 4.94 4.80 12.35
CA PHE A 599 4.48 4.60 10.98
C PHE A 599 5.37 3.58 10.27
N VAL A 600 4.79 2.50 9.78
CA VAL A 600 5.56 1.43 9.13
C VAL A 600 5.12 1.23 7.68
N CYS A 601 6.04 1.48 6.75
CA CYS A 601 5.89 1.11 5.34
C CYS A 601 6.90 0.02 4.98
N GLY A 602 6.41 -1.21 4.81
CA GLY A 602 7.28 -2.34 4.51
C GLY A 602 6.58 -3.70 4.50
N PRO A 603 7.35 -4.80 4.41
CA PRO A 603 6.81 -6.15 4.37
C PRO A 603 5.90 -6.47 5.57
N PRO A 604 4.85 -7.31 5.39
CA PRO A 604 3.92 -7.66 6.47
C PRO A 604 4.58 -8.26 7.73
N ALA A 605 5.70 -8.99 7.58
CA ALA A 605 6.45 -9.54 8.70
C ALA A 605 7.04 -8.43 9.58
N LEU A 606 7.76 -7.49 8.97
CA LEU A 606 8.32 -6.32 9.66
C LEU A 606 7.22 -5.50 10.36
N SER A 607 6.15 -5.19 9.60
CA SER A 607 4.99 -4.46 10.12
C SER A 607 4.39 -5.13 11.36
N LYS A 608 4.33 -6.46 11.40
CA LYS A 608 3.82 -7.21 12.54
C LYS A 608 4.79 -7.19 13.74
N ASP A 609 6.08 -7.32 13.50
CA ASP A 609 7.09 -7.31 14.56
C ASP A 609 7.09 -5.94 15.26
N VAL A 610 7.16 -4.84 14.48
CA VAL A 610 7.10 -3.47 15.01
C VAL A 610 5.80 -3.22 15.79
N TYR A 611 4.65 -3.71 15.30
CA TYR A 611 3.38 -3.61 16.04
C TYR A 611 3.46 -4.28 17.42
N SER A 612 4.06 -5.48 17.49
CA SER A 612 4.19 -6.18 18.78
C SER A 612 5.10 -5.45 19.76
N PHE A 613 6.20 -4.87 19.30
CA PHE A 613 7.09 -4.08 20.15
C PHE A 613 6.49 -2.74 20.55
N ALA A 614 5.78 -2.05 19.66
CA ALA A 614 5.03 -0.84 19.99
C ALA A 614 4.04 -1.08 21.13
N LEU A 615 3.33 -2.23 21.11
CA LEU A 615 2.42 -2.61 22.17
C LEU A 615 3.15 -2.98 23.47
N ALA A 616 4.22 -3.76 23.37
CA ALA A 616 4.96 -4.27 24.54
C ALA A 616 5.75 -3.18 25.29
N GLU A 617 6.30 -2.20 24.57
CA GLU A 617 7.16 -1.15 25.14
C GLU A 617 6.39 0.11 25.55
N SER A 618 5.08 0.16 25.25
CA SER A 618 4.19 1.21 25.75
C SER A 618 4.04 1.14 27.28
N SER A 619 4.15 2.28 27.96
CA SER A 619 3.98 2.43 29.42
C SER A 619 2.98 3.52 29.77
N GLU A 620 2.77 3.78 31.07
CA GLU A 620 1.90 4.87 31.54
C GLU A 620 2.39 6.26 31.07
N SER A 621 3.72 6.47 31.02
CA SER A 621 4.33 7.72 30.55
C SER A 621 4.32 7.91 29.03
N VAL A 622 4.59 6.83 28.27
CA VAL A 622 4.76 6.88 26.81
C VAL A 622 3.87 5.85 26.13
N GLN A 623 3.06 6.29 25.17
CA GLN A 623 2.24 5.44 24.32
C GLN A 623 2.82 5.39 22.90
N PHE A 624 3.18 4.21 22.41
CA PHE A 624 3.45 4.02 20.99
C PHE A 624 2.15 3.69 20.26
N VAL A 625 1.76 4.55 19.32
CA VAL A 625 0.57 4.39 18.50
C VAL A 625 1.00 3.91 17.12
N TYR A 626 0.69 2.65 16.83
CA TYR A 626 1.09 2.00 15.59
C TYR A 626 0.16 2.32 14.42
N HIS A 627 0.79 2.67 13.29
CA HIS A 627 0.16 2.92 12.00
C HIS A 627 0.82 2.07 10.93
N LYS A 628 0.01 1.35 10.15
CA LYS A 628 0.49 0.57 9.02
C LYS A 628 0.24 1.33 7.74
N GLU A 629 1.34 1.75 7.10
CA GLU A 629 1.28 2.40 5.82
C GLU A 629 1.43 1.42 4.67
N ASN A 630 0.55 1.54 3.68
CA ASN A 630 0.65 0.84 2.40
C ASN A 630 0.63 1.91 1.32
N PHE A 631 1.76 2.60 1.17
CA PHE A 631 1.99 3.57 0.11
C PHE A 631 2.06 2.93 -1.27
#